data_AF-A0A699HR48-F1
#
_entry.id   AF-A0A699HR48-F1
#
_cell.length_a   1.000
_cell.length_b   1.000
_cell.length_c   1.000
_cell.angle_alpha   90.00
_cell.angle_beta   90.00
_cell.angle_gamma   90.00
#
_symmetry.space_group_name_H-M   'P 1'
#
loop_
_entity.id
_entity.type
_entity.pdbx_description
1 polymer ?
#
loop_
_entity_poly.entity_id
_entity_poly.type
_entity_poly.pdbx_seq_one_letter_code
_entity_poly.pdbx_strand_id
1 'polypeptide(L)'
;MVSNEEDTVEKYIGGLPDNIQGNVIAAEPTRLQDAIYNANNLMDQKLKGYHIKNAENKKRFDNNQRDNRGQQQPFKRQNVNCQNVARAYTTMNNV
;
A
#
# COMPACT_ATOMS: atom_id res chain seq x y z
N MET A 1 7.89 -32.34 28.02
CA MET A 1 6.80 -31.42 28.43
C MET A 1 5.92 -31.24 27.22
N VAL A 2 4.66 -31.68 27.27
CA VAL A 2 3.71 -31.54 26.15
C VAL A 2 3.15 -30.12 26.21
N SER A 3 3.28 -29.34 25.15
CA SER A 3 2.61 -28.04 25.06
C SER A 3 1.11 -28.25 24.94
N ASN A 4 0.34 -27.49 25.73
CA ASN A 4 -1.12 -27.51 25.67
C ASN A 4 -1.59 -27.00 24.30
N GLU A 5 -2.78 -27.43 23.84
CA GLU A 5 -3.32 -26.94 22.56
C GLU A 5 -3.52 -25.42 22.60
N GLU A 6 -3.94 -24.86 23.73
CA GLU A 6 -4.11 -23.41 23.94
C GLU A 6 -2.79 -22.64 23.74
N ASP A 7 -1.68 -23.15 24.29
CA ASP A 7 -0.34 -22.55 24.15
C ASP A 7 0.09 -22.51 22.67
N THR A 8 -0.27 -23.55 21.90
CA THR A 8 0.02 -23.58 20.46
C THR A 8 -0.86 -22.61 19.66
N VAL A 9 -2.11 -22.40 20.07
CA VAL A 9 -3.02 -21.41 19.46
C VAL A 9 -2.53 -19.99 19.73
N GLU A 10 -2.21 -19.66 20.97
CA GLU A 10 -1.70 -18.34 21.35
C GLU A 10 -0.39 -18.01 20.62
N LYS A 11 0.54 -18.96 20.55
CA LYS A 11 1.79 -18.80 19.82
C LYS A 11 1.56 -18.55 18.33
N TYR A 12 0.58 -19.23 17.72
CA TYR A 12 0.22 -19.01 16.32
C TYR A 12 -0.38 -17.61 16.12
N ILE A 13 -1.35 -17.23 16.96
CA ILE A 13 -2.01 -15.91 16.90
C ILE A 13 -0.99 -14.78 17.08
N GLY A 14 -0.04 -14.93 18.00
CA GLY A 14 1.02 -13.94 18.24
C GLY A 14 2.01 -13.76 17.07
N GLY A 15 2.03 -14.70 16.11
CA GLY A 15 2.82 -14.60 14.89
C GLY A 15 2.08 -13.98 13.70
N LEU A 16 0.79 -13.67 13.84
CA LEU A 16 -0.03 -13.09 12.77
C LEU A 16 0.16 -11.57 12.69
N PRO A 17 0.00 -10.97 11.50
CA PRO A 17 -0.01 -9.53 11.37
C PRO A 17 -1.27 -8.92 12.01
N ASP A 18 -1.16 -7.72 12.59
CA ASP A 18 -2.22 -7.04 13.36
C ASP A 18 -3.58 -6.98 12.65
N ASN A 19 -3.54 -6.81 11.33
CA ASN A 19 -4.73 -6.71 10.47
C ASN A 19 -5.55 -8.01 10.36
N ILE A 20 -4.96 -9.15 10.72
CA ILE A 20 -5.59 -10.47 10.79
C ILE A 20 -5.77 -10.89 12.26
N GLN A 21 -4.76 -10.62 13.09
CA GLN A 21 -4.69 -11.05 14.49
C GLN A 21 -5.95 -10.68 15.29
N GLY A 22 -6.37 -9.42 15.25
CA GLY A 22 -7.55 -8.97 16.01
C GLY A 22 -8.84 -9.70 15.61
N ASN A 23 -9.00 -10.04 14.33
CA ASN A 23 -10.17 -10.78 13.84
C ASN A 23 -10.12 -12.26 14.21
N VAL A 24 -8.92 -12.86 14.23
CA VAL A 24 -8.73 -14.24 14.68
C VAL A 24 -8.98 -14.36 16.18
N ILE A 25 -8.52 -13.40 16.99
CA ILE A 25 -8.82 -13.35 18.43
C ILE A 25 -10.34 -13.25 18.67
N ALA A 26 -11.03 -12.39 17.93
CA ALA A 26 -12.48 -12.22 18.04
C ALA A 26 -13.28 -13.48 17.66
N ALA A 27 -12.69 -14.39 16.88
CA ALA A 27 -13.30 -15.67 16.52
C ALA A 27 -13.08 -16.77 17.58
N GLU A 28 -12.33 -16.49 18.65
CA GLU A 28 -12.07 -17.38 19.79
C GLU A 28 -11.77 -18.85 19.38
N PRO A 29 -10.74 -19.10 18.55
CA PRO A 29 -10.47 -20.44 18.04
C PRO A 29 -10.04 -21.36 19.18
N THR A 30 -10.76 -22.46 19.35
CA THR A 30 -10.45 -23.49 20.36
C THR A 30 -9.31 -24.41 19.90
N ARG A 31 -9.11 -24.53 18.57
CA ARG A 31 -8.09 -25.39 17.97
C ARG A 31 -7.17 -24.61 17.04
N LEU A 32 -5.94 -25.08 16.92
CA LEU A 32 -4.95 -24.51 16.00
C LEU A 32 -5.46 -24.49 14.55
N GLN A 33 -6.18 -25.55 14.13
CA GLN A 33 -6.76 -25.63 12.79
C GLN A 33 -7.80 -24.52 12.54
N ASP A 34 -8.59 -24.16 13.55
CA ASP A 34 -9.61 -23.11 13.43
C ASP A 34 -8.93 -21.74 13.31
N ALA A 35 -7.86 -21.50 14.08
CA ALA A 35 -7.06 -20.29 13.96
C ALA A 35 -6.42 -20.14 12.56
N ILE A 36 -5.88 -21.23 12.00
CA ILE A 36 -5.32 -21.27 10.64
C ILE A 36 -6.42 -21.03 9.59
N TYR A 37 -7.57 -21.68 9.73
CA TYR A 37 -8.69 -21.53 8.81
C TYR A 37 -9.21 -20.09 8.80
N ASN A 38 -9.41 -19.48 9.98
CA ASN A 38 -9.85 -18.09 10.12
C ASN A 38 -8.85 -17.11 9.51
N ALA A 39 -7.55 -17.28 9.78
CA ALA A 39 -6.50 -16.44 9.19
C ALA A 39 -6.50 -16.52 7.66
N ASN A 40 -6.60 -17.73 7.10
CA ASN A 40 -6.63 -17.94 5.65
C ASN A 40 -7.88 -17.35 4.99
N ASN A 41 -9.04 -17.52 5.60
CA ASN A 41 -10.30 -16.94 5.10
C ASN A 41 -10.24 -15.41 5.06
N LEU A 42 -9.66 -14.77 6.09
CA LEU A 42 -9.46 -13.32 6.13
C LEU A 42 -8.50 -12.83 5.04
N MET A 43 -7.43 -13.57 4.77
CA MET A 43 -6.52 -13.26 3.66
C MET A 43 -7.20 -13.38 2.30
N ASP A 44 -7.96 -14.46 2.08
CA ASP A 44 -8.69 -14.70 0.82
C ASP A 44 -9.75 -13.62 0.58
N GLN A 45 -10.49 -13.22 1.62
CA GLN A 45 -11.48 -12.13 1.54
C GLN A 45 -10.83 -10.79 1.17
N LYS A 46 -9.68 -10.47 1.74
CA LYS A 46 -8.91 -9.25 1.40
C LYS A 46 -8.46 -9.30 -0.06
N LEU A 47 -7.92 -10.43 -0.52
CA LEU A 47 -7.46 -10.61 -1.90
C LEU A 47 -8.61 -10.47 -2.91
N LYS A 48 -9.75 -11.11 -2.65
CA LYS A 48 -10.97 -10.96 -3.45
C LYS A 48 -11.42 -9.50 -3.53
N GLY A 49 -11.42 -8.79 -2.40
CA GLY A 49 -11.74 -7.36 -2.35
C GLY A 49 -10.82 -6.50 -3.22
N TYR A 50 -9.51 -6.79 -3.25
CA TYR A 50 -8.56 -6.12 -4.13
C TYR A 50 -8.82 -6.42 -5.60
N HIS A 51 -9.09 -7.68 -5.95
CA HIS A 51 -9.34 -8.07 -7.34
C HIS A 51 -10.61 -7.40 -7.90
N ILE A 52 -11.68 -7.33 -7.10
CA ILE A 52 -12.93 -6.64 -7.47
C ILE A 52 -12.68 -5.13 -7.66
N LYS A 53 -12.03 -4.47 -6.69
CA LYS A 53 -11.71 -3.04 -6.79
C LYS A 53 -10.78 -2.73 -7.97
N ASN A 54 -9.85 -3.64 -8.29
CA ASN A 54 -8.95 -3.50 -9.42
C ASN A 54 -9.63 -3.75 -10.79
N ALA A 55 -10.68 -4.56 -10.83
CA ALA A 55 -11.49 -4.68 -12.04
C ALA A 55 -12.31 -3.40 -12.27
N GLU A 56 -12.88 -2.84 -11.20
CA GLU A 56 -13.66 -1.60 -11.26
C GLU A 56 -12.81 -0.37 -11.59
N ASN A 57 -11.64 -0.22 -10.96
CA ASN A 57 -10.75 0.91 -11.22
C ASN A 57 -10.22 0.90 -12.67
N LYS A 58 -9.94 -0.28 -13.24
CA LYS A 58 -9.50 -0.45 -14.63
C LYS A 58 -10.61 -0.06 -15.60
N LYS A 59 -11.84 -0.52 -15.35
CA LYS A 59 -13.02 -0.11 -16.15
C LYS A 59 -13.22 1.41 -16.12
N ARG A 60 -13.04 2.05 -14.96
CA ARG A 60 -13.13 3.51 -14.84
C ARG A 60 -11.98 4.23 -15.55
N PHE A 61 -10.76 3.71 -15.47
CA PHE A 61 -9.60 4.27 -16.18
C PHE A 61 -9.76 4.18 -17.70
N ASP A 62 -10.18 3.03 -18.24
CA ASP A 62 -10.40 2.83 -19.68
C ASP A 62 -11.51 3.75 -20.21
N ASN A 63 -12.59 3.95 -19.45
CA ASN A 63 -13.66 4.90 -19.79
C ASN A 63 -13.17 6.36 -19.77
N ASN A 64 -12.45 6.76 -18.72
CA ASN A 64 -11.89 8.11 -18.62
C ASN A 64 -10.81 8.38 -19.68
N GLN A 65 -10.09 7.37 -20.17
CA GLN A 65 -9.09 7.52 -21.23
C GLN A 65 -9.75 7.77 -22.61
N ARG A 66 -10.91 7.18 -22.88
CA ARG A 66 -11.67 7.44 -24.12
C ARG A 66 -12.23 8.87 -24.16
N ASP A 67 -12.71 9.40 -23.04
CA ASP A 67 -13.23 10.77 -22.95
C ASP A 67 -12.11 11.83 -22.85
N ASN A 68 -10.94 11.50 -22.29
CA ASN A 68 -9.80 12.43 -22.24
C ASN A 68 -8.97 12.51 -23.53
N ARG A 69 -9.24 11.69 -24.56
CA ARG A 69 -8.59 11.89 -25.88
C ARG A 69 -8.93 13.24 -26.53
N GLY A 70 -10.01 13.90 -26.10
CA GLY A 70 -10.33 15.27 -26.51
C GLY A 70 -9.81 16.37 -25.59
N GLN A 71 -9.22 16.05 -24.44
CA GLN A 71 -8.93 17.03 -23.36
C GLN A 71 -7.54 16.87 -22.75
N GLN A 72 -6.56 16.32 -23.49
CA GLN A 72 -5.16 16.43 -23.10
C GLN A 72 -4.77 17.91 -23.11
N GLN A 73 -4.77 18.55 -21.94
CA GLN A 73 -4.20 19.88 -21.78
C GLN A 73 -2.71 19.80 -22.13
N PRO A 74 -2.24 20.55 -23.14
CA PRO A 74 -0.81 20.63 -23.39
C PRO A 74 -0.18 21.35 -22.19
N PHE A 75 0.70 20.66 -21.47
CA PHE A 75 1.54 21.27 -20.46
C PHE A 75 2.32 22.44 -21.07
N LYS A 76 1.79 23.67 -20.93
CA LYS A 76 2.47 24.90 -21.31
C LYS A 76 3.61 25.14 -20.33
N ARG A 77 4.79 24.62 -20.65
CA ARG A 77 6.04 25.02 -19.99
C ARG A 77 6.41 26.43 -20.45
N GLN A 78 6.10 27.42 -19.63
CA GLN A 78 6.73 28.75 -19.72
C GLN A 78 8.18 28.61 -19.23
N ASN A 79 9.14 28.65 -20.16
CA ASN A 79 10.54 28.87 -19.83
C ASN A 79 10.70 30.33 -19.38
N VAL A 80 10.61 30.58 -18.08
CA VAL A 80 11.07 31.83 -17.47
C VAL A 80 12.59 31.83 -17.47
N ASN A 81 13.14 32.55 -18.44
CA ASN A 81 14.40 33.28 -18.42
C ASN A 81 15.19 33.17 -17.09
N CYS A 82 16.15 32.23 -17.04
CA CYS A 82 17.11 32.12 -15.95
C CYS A 82 18.08 33.31 -15.95
N GLN A 83 17.61 34.49 -15.53
CA GLN A 83 18.45 35.58 -15.10
C GLN A 83 18.81 35.37 -13.63
N ASN A 84 19.85 34.57 -13.38
CA ASN A 84 20.53 34.58 -12.09
C ASN A 84 21.82 35.39 -12.22
N VAL A 85 21.68 36.64 -11.78
CA VAL A 85 22.75 37.61 -11.52
C VAL A 85 23.71 37.02 -10.48
N ALA A 86 24.76 36.34 -10.94
CA ALA A 86 25.86 35.91 -10.08
C ALA A 86 26.87 37.06 -9.92
N ARG A 87 26.48 37.96 -9.03
CA ARG A 87 27.25 38.92 -8.23
C ARG A 87 28.78 38.70 -8.24
N ALA A 88 29.50 39.61 -8.90
CA ALA A 88 30.97 39.68 -8.89
C ALA A 88 31.51 40.24 -7.56
N TYR A 89 32.40 39.50 -6.91
CA TYR A 89 33.39 39.89 -5.89
C TYR A 89 34.47 38.77 -5.99
N THR A 90 35.78 38.97 -6.09
CA THR A 90 36.71 39.98 -5.59
C THR A 90 37.99 39.95 -6.45
N THR A 91 38.57 41.11 -6.70
CA THR A 91 39.90 41.31 -7.31
C THR A 91 40.99 41.29 -6.24
N MET A 92 42.12 40.67 -6.60
CA MET A 92 43.49 40.77 -6.05
C MET A 92 43.80 40.18 -4.67
N ASN A 93 44.69 39.18 -4.66
CA ASN A 93 46.09 39.30 -4.24
C ASN A 93 46.76 37.91 -4.22
N ASN A 94 47.94 37.76 -4.87
CA ASN A 94 49.19 37.31 -4.24
C ASN A 94 50.32 37.05 -5.27
N VAL A 95 51.43 37.78 -5.02
CA VAL A 95 52.87 37.65 -5.39
C VAL A 95 53.25 37.64 -6.87
#